data_AF-A0AAV5MZG4-F1
#
_entry.id   AF-A0AAV5MZG4-F1
#
_cell.length_a   1.000
_cell.length_b   1.000
_cell.length_c   1.000
_cell.angle_alpha   90.00
_cell.angle_beta   90.00
_cell.angle_gamma   90.00
#
_symmetry.space_group_name_H-M   'P 1'
#
loop_
_entity.id
_entity.type
_entity.pdbx_description
1 polymer ?
#
loop_
_entity_poly.entity_id
_entity_poly.type
_entity_poly.pdbx_seq_one_letter_code
_entity_poly.pdbx_strand_id
1 'polypeptide(L)'
;MLSFFSSLFGSKKPRLTDLTLNTEGWELHHQNEASIAWFAPQREAVRIQLFPACEWPFSLSDVEAAKEYWQRETERLSGALIDIETLNIQKVPALRAIFKYRDPTPGSLGIYYVGIIWLPFKDALFQINVEDVERGTTGVREAIVANLLLHKGEIEFSEEEPEMLNSGEELFARLRESKLHRIPSDDRQYDEALPEHPLSRVRKLLDFCASEIQLSRSLQKTTPLSG
;
A
#
# COMPACT_ATOMS: atom_id res chain seq x y z
N MET A 1 -30.81 -33.44 -31.35
CA MET A 1 -30.27 -32.15 -31.85
C MET A 1 -30.77 -31.07 -30.90
N LEU A 2 -30.02 -30.30 -30.14
CA LEU A 2 -28.59 -30.08 -29.92
C LEU A 2 -28.44 -29.68 -28.44
N SER A 3 -27.50 -30.27 -27.71
CA SER A 3 -26.94 -29.66 -26.49
C SER A 3 -25.67 -30.42 -26.12
N PHE A 4 -24.56 -30.15 -26.81
CA PHE A 4 -23.27 -30.76 -26.46
C PHE A 4 -22.04 -29.93 -26.90
N PHE A 5 -22.12 -28.59 -26.94
CA PHE A 5 -20.96 -27.73 -27.26
C PHE A 5 -20.89 -26.44 -26.44
N SER A 6 -21.12 -26.47 -25.13
CA SER A 6 -20.87 -25.32 -24.25
C SER A 6 -19.89 -25.60 -23.09
N SER A 7 -19.08 -26.66 -23.15
CA SER A 7 -18.22 -27.06 -22.02
C SER A 7 -16.72 -27.27 -22.34
N LEU A 8 -16.20 -26.78 -23.47
CA LEU A 8 -14.76 -26.88 -23.80
C LEU A 8 -13.98 -25.57 -23.59
N PHE A 9 -14.64 -24.49 -23.18
CA PHE A 9 -14.03 -23.17 -22.95
C PHE A 9 -14.51 -22.51 -21.64
N GLY A 10 -14.78 -23.30 -20.60
CA GLY A 10 -14.92 -22.72 -19.26
C GLY A 10 -13.58 -22.15 -18.83
N SER A 11 -13.47 -20.84 -18.62
CA SER A 11 -12.28 -20.24 -18.04
C SER A 11 -12.03 -20.90 -16.68
N LYS A 12 -10.88 -21.54 -16.53
CA LYS A 12 -10.49 -22.17 -15.27
C LYS A 12 -10.46 -21.07 -14.20
N LYS A 13 -11.06 -21.33 -13.04
CA LYS A 13 -11.04 -20.38 -11.91
C LYS A 13 -9.58 -19.97 -11.61
N PRO A 14 -9.31 -18.66 -11.41
CA PRO A 14 -8.00 -18.18 -10.98
C PRO A 14 -7.51 -18.91 -9.72
N ARG A 15 -6.21 -19.17 -9.67
CA ARG A 15 -5.50 -19.73 -8.51
C ARG A 15 -4.39 -18.78 -8.11
N LEU A 16 -3.97 -18.85 -6.86
CA LEU A 16 -2.85 -18.02 -6.37
C LEU A 16 -1.59 -18.17 -7.23
N THR A 17 -1.32 -19.39 -7.72
CA THR A 17 -0.17 -19.72 -8.59
C THR A 17 -0.26 -19.16 -10.01
N ASP A 18 -1.38 -18.54 -10.38
CA ASP A 18 -1.52 -17.90 -11.68
C ASP A 18 -0.89 -16.48 -11.71
N LEU A 19 -0.50 -15.94 -10.55
CA LEU A 19 0.35 -14.76 -10.39
C LEU A 19 1.64 -15.16 -9.66
N THR A 20 2.79 -14.83 -10.24
CA THR A 20 4.09 -15.06 -9.61
C THR A 20 4.88 -13.77 -9.52
N LEU A 21 5.79 -13.72 -8.54
CA LEU A 21 6.68 -12.60 -8.28
C LEU A 21 8.11 -13.12 -8.17
N ASN A 22 9.10 -12.33 -8.58
CA ASN A 22 10.49 -12.64 -8.28
C ASN A 22 10.76 -12.42 -6.78
N THR A 23 10.97 -13.49 -6.05
CA THR A 23 11.21 -13.47 -4.60
C THR A 23 12.59 -14.01 -4.24
N GLU A 24 13.57 -13.86 -5.13
CA GLU A 24 14.95 -14.28 -4.85
C GLU A 24 15.48 -13.58 -3.59
N GLY A 25 16.05 -14.35 -2.67
CA GLY A 25 16.56 -13.85 -1.40
C GLY A 25 15.50 -13.52 -0.34
N TRP A 26 14.21 -13.77 -0.61
CA TRP A 26 13.14 -13.55 0.38
C TRP A 26 12.90 -14.81 1.22
N GLU A 27 12.61 -14.62 2.51
CA GLU A 27 12.32 -15.70 3.45
C GLU A 27 10.82 -16.03 3.40
N LEU A 28 10.46 -17.26 3.02
CA LEU A 28 9.06 -17.69 3.05
C LEU A 28 8.55 -17.76 4.49
N HIS A 29 7.47 -17.04 4.78
CA HIS A 29 6.87 -16.97 6.11
C HIS A 29 5.56 -17.76 6.21
N HIS A 30 4.74 -17.73 5.16
CA HIS A 30 3.42 -18.38 5.14
C HIS A 30 3.01 -18.79 3.74
N GLN A 31 2.33 -19.93 3.60
CA GLN A 31 1.75 -20.35 2.33
C GLN A 31 0.51 -21.23 2.53
N ASN A 32 -0.57 -20.92 1.82
CA ASN A 32 -1.75 -21.76 1.65
C ASN A 32 -2.36 -21.54 0.26
N GLU A 33 -3.54 -22.09 -0.01
CA GLU A 33 -4.20 -22.01 -1.33
C GLU A 33 -4.61 -20.58 -1.73
N ALA A 34 -4.84 -19.70 -0.76
CA ALA A 34 -5.36 -18.34 -0.99
C ALA A 34 -4.34 -17.23 -0.70
N SER A 35 -3.19 -17.56 -0.11
CA SER A 35 -2.18 -16.58 0.27
C SER A 35 -0.78 -17.15 0.36
N ILE A 36 0.20 -16.33 0.04
CA ILE A 36 1.62 -16.61 0.25
C ILE A 36 2.29 -15.33 0.75
N ALA A 37 3.20 -15.45 1.72
CA ALA A 37 3.86 -14.31 2.34
C ALA A 37 5.34 -14.59 2.62
N TRP A 38 6.13 -13.54 2.53
CA TRP A 38 7.57 -13.55 2.74
C TRP A 38 8.01 -12.37 3.61
N PHE A 39 9.22 -12.48 4.15
CA PHE A 39 10.02 -11.33 4.53
C PHE A 39 11.04 -11.03 3.43
N ALA A 40 11.05 -9.79 2.95
CA ALA A 40 12.08 -9.28 2.05
C ALA A 40 13.39 -9.01 2.83
N PRO A 41 14.53 -8.72 2.16
CA PRO A 41 15.84 -8.68 2.81
C PRO A 41 15.97 -7.67 3.95
N GLN A 42 15.23 -6.54 3.93
CA GLN A 42 15.22 -5.56 5.02
C GLN A 42 14.10 -5.82 6.05
N ARG A 43 13.50 -7.01 6.02
CA ARG A 43 12.42 -7.50 6.91
C ARG A 43 11.06 -6.84 6.66
N GLU A 44 10.86 -6.24 5.51
CA GLU A 44 9.52 -5.84 5.03
C GLU A 44 8.67 -7.10 4.81
N ALA A 45 7.39 -7.04 5.17
CA ALA A 45 6.47 -8.13 4.91
C ALA A 45 5.88 -7.95 3.50
N VAL A 46 5.95 -9.00 2.68
CA VAL A 46 5.28 -9.04 1.37
C VAL A 46 4.28 -10.18 1.36
N ARG A 47 3.05 -9.93 0.92
CA ARG A 47 2.00 -10.94 0.85
C ARG A 47 1.24 -10.85 -0.46
N ILE A 48 1.01 -11.98 -1.11
CA ILE A 48 0.07 -12.11 -2.22
C ILE A 48 -1.16 -12.84 -1.70
N GLN A 49 -2.34 -12.32 -1.99
CA GLN A 49 -3.62 -12.93 -1.64
C GLN A 49 -4.52 -13.02 -2.86
N LEU A 50 -5.30 -14.10 -2.93
CA LEU A 50 -6.37 -14.29 -3.89
C LEU A 50 -7.72 -14.16 -3.18
N PHE A 51 -8.51 -13.19 -3.61
CA PHE A 51 -9.87 -12.95 -3.14
C PHE A 51 -10.89 -13.26 -4.24
N PRO A 52 -12.16 -13.48 -3.89
CA PRO A 52 -13.26 -13.41 -4.86
C PRO A 52 -13.27 -12.07 -5.61
N ALA A 53 -13.94 -12.02 -6.77
CA ALA A 53 -14.17 -10.77 -7.47
C ALA A 53 -14.81 -9.73 -6.54
N CYS A 54 -14.35 -8.49 -6.64
CA CYS A 54 -14.95 -7.34 -5.96
C CYS A 54 -15.47 -6.36 -7.00
N GLU A 55 -16.57 -5.69 -6.67
CA GLU A 55 -17.06 -4.54 -7.41
C GLU A 55 -16.70 -3.28 -6.64
N TRP A 56 -15.93 -2.40 -7.25
CA TRP A 56 -15.65 -1.09 -6.68
C TRP A 56 -16.70 -0.08 -7.13
N PRO A 57 -17.03 0.92 -6.31
CA PRO A 57 -17.97 1.98 -6.67
C PRO A 57 -17.35 3.05 -7.61
N PHE A 58 -16.21 2.75 -8.22
CA PHE A 58 -15.48 3.63 -9.12
C PHE A 58 -14.86 2.82 -10.25
N SER A 59 -14.61 3.50 -11.37
CA SER A 59 -13.84 2.97 -12.49
C SER A 59 -12.34 3.06 -12.20
N LEU A 60 -11.56 2.08 -12.65
CA LEU A 60 -10.09 2.21 -12.65
C LEU A 60 -9.59 3.36 -13.53
N SER A 61 -10.41 3.91 -14.43
CA SER A 61 -10.05 5.11 -15.20
C SER A 61 -10.28 6.42 -14.45
N ASP A 62 -10.99 6.38 -13.31
CA ASP A 62 -11.31 7.53 -12.48
C ASP A 62 -10.54 7.46 -11.16
N VAL A 63 -9.25 7.85 -11.23
CA VAL A 63 -8.35 7.79 -10.08
C VAL A 63 -8.78 8.73 -8.95
N GLU A 64 -9.46 9.84 -9.25
CA GLU A 64 -9.95 10.75 -8.21
C GLU A 64 -11.14 10.12 -7.45
N ALA A 65 -12.07 9.45 -8.14
CA ALA A 65 -13.11 8.68 -7.45
C ALA A 65 -12.54 7.55 -6.60
N ALA A 66 -11.49 6.86 -7.09
CA ALA A 66 -10.76 5.85 -6.32
C ALA A 66 -10.11 6.46 -5.06
N LYS A 67 -9.49 7.63 -5.20
CA LYS A 67 -8.85 8.37 -4.11
C LYS A 67 -9.85 8.79 -3.04
N GLU A 68 -10.98 9.38 -3.43
CA GLU A 68 -12.05 9.76 -2.49
C GLU A 68 -12.61 8.55 -1.74
N TYR A 69 -12.82 7.44 -2.45
CA TYR A 69 -13.27 6.20 -1.83
C TYR A 69 -12.27 5.69 -0.80
N TRP A 70 -11.01 5.49 -1.20
CA TRP A 70 -10.00 4.90 -0.33
C TRP A 70 -9.59 5.83 0.81
N GLN A 71 -9.58 7.14 0.59
CA GLN A 71 -9.37 8.10 1.67
C GLN A 71 -10.45 7.93 2.76
N ARG A 72 -11.73 7.84 2.38
CA ARG A 72 -12.83 7.63 3.33
C ARG A 72 -12.75 6.28 4.03
N GLU A 73 -12.45 5.19 3.32
CA GLU A 73 -12.32 3.86 3.93
C GLU A 73 -11.14 3.81 4.92
N THR A 74 -10.01 4.41 4.58
CA THR A 74 -8.83 4.47 5.45
C THR A 74 -9.05 5.36 6.67
N GLU A 75 -9.76 6.48 6.52
CA GLU A 75 -10.10 7.35 7.66
C GLU A 75 -10.99 6.63 8.70
N ARG A 76 -11.88 5.71 8.28
CA ARG A 76 -12.68 4.87 9.19
C ARG A 76 -11.84 3.93 10.04
N LEU A 77 -10.63 3.61 9.58
CA LEU A 77 -9.65 2.78 10.27
C LEU A 77 -8.58 3.64 10.99
N SER A 78 -8.84 4.93 11.19
CA SER A 78 -7.91 5.89 11.79
C SER A 78 -6.56 6.00 11.08
N GLY A 79 -6.52 5.67 9.78
CA GLY A 79 -5.34 5.81 8.93
C GLY A 79 -5.38 7.05 8.04
N ALA A 80 -4.38 7.17 7.18
CA ALA A 80 -4.36 8.15 6.09
C ALA A 80 -3.91 7.53 4.76
N LEU A 81 -4.54 7.95 3.67
CA LEU A 81 -4.09 7.67 2.30
C LEU A 81 -2.90 8.58 1.96
N ILE A 82 -1.78 8.00 1.52
CA ILE A 82 -0.56 8.72 1.12
C ILE A 82 -0.51 8.94 -0.38
N ASP A 83 -0.75 7.87 -1.15
CA ASP A 83 -0.63 7.85 -2.60
C ASP A 83 -1.64 6.86 -3.19
N ILE A 84 -2.13 7.16 -4.38
CA ILE A 84 -2.99 6.27 -5.16
C ILE A 84 -2.82 6.57 -6.65
N GLU A 85 -2.60 5.51 -7.43
CA GLU A 85 -2.47 5.63 -8.88
C GLU A 85 -2.92 4.36 -9.59
N THR A 86 -3.21 4.51 -10.88
CA THR A 86 -3.54 3.40 -11.77
C THR A 86 -2.27 2.85 -12.40
N LEU A 87 -2.14 1.54 -12.44
CA LEU A 87 -1.06 0.84 -13.11
C LEU A 87 -1.58 0.05 -14.31
N ASN A 88 -0.66 -0.30 -15.21
CA ASN A 88 -0.91 -1.27 -16.26
C ASN A 88 0.12 -2.39 -16.16
N ILE A 89 -0.30 -3.55 -15.68
CA ILE A 89 0.57 -4.72 -15.45
C ILE A 89 0.26 -5.75 -16.53
N GLN A 90 1.17 -5.92 -17.48
CA GLN A 90 1.00 -6.86 -18.60
C GLN A 90 -0.34 -6.69 -19.35
N LYS A 91 -0.77 -5.44 -19.60
CA LYS A 91 -2.05 -5.06 -20.23
C LYS A 91 -3.30 -5.20 -19.34
N VAL A 92 -3.13 -5.52 -18.07
CA VAL A 92 -4.20 -5.58 -17.08
C VAL A 92 -4.18 -4.28 -16.26
N PRO A 93 -5.27 -3.48 -16.29
CA PRO A 93 -5.44 -2.35 -15.39
C PRO A 93 -5.39 -2.80 -13.93
N ALA A 94 -4.65 -2.06 -13.12
CA ALA A 94 -4.48 -2.32 -11.70
C ALA A 94 -4.55 -0.99 -10.93
N LEU A 95 -4.77 -1.08 -9.63
CA LEU A 95 -4.72 0.07 -8.72
C LEU A 95 -3.58 -0.14 -7.72
N ARG A 96 -2.78 0.89 -7.51
CA ARG A 96 -1.77 0.93 -6.45
C ARG A 96 -2.16 1.99 -5.44
N ALA A 97 -2.11 1.69 -4.15
CA ALA A 97 -2.23 2.70 -3.11
C ALA A 97 -1.21 2.47 -1.98
N ILE A 98 -0.90 3.54 -1.27
CA ILE A 98 -0.07 3.52 -0.07
C ILE A 98 -0.83 4.21 1.05
N PHE A 99 -0.84 3.57 2.20
CA PHE A 99 -1.52 4.01 3.41
C PHE A 99 -0.53 4.11 4.56
N LYS A 100 -0.89 4.91 5.56
CA LYS A 100 -0.25 4.87 6.88
C LYS A 100 -1.27 4.71 8.00
N TYR A 101 -0.86 3.94 9.00
CA TYR A 101 -1.61 3.66 10.22
C TYR A 101 -0.69 3.81 11.42
N ARG A 102 -1.27 3.89 12.62
CA ARG A 102 -0.48 3.75 13.84
C ARG A 102 -0.09 2.29 14.02
N ASP A 103 1.13 2.05 14.48
CA ASP A 103 1.53 0.74 14.96
C ASP A 103 0.56 0.30 16.08
N PRO A 104 -0.14 -0.84 15.93
CA PRO A 104 -1.12 -1.30 16.92
C PRO A 104 -0.47 -1.78 18.23
N THR A 105 0.86 -1.85 18.32
CA THR A 105 1.57 -2.24 19.53
C THR A 105 1.32 -1.25 20.67
N PRO A 106 0.86 -1.69 21.86
CA PRO A 106 0.56 -0.79 22.97
C PRO A 106 1.74 0.11 23.35
N GLY A 107 1.48 1.42 23.41
CA GLY A 107 2.48 2.43 23.75
C GLY A 107 3.40 2.84 22.59
N SER A 108 3.28 2.23 21.41
CA SER A 108 4.08 2.59 20.24
C SER A 108 3.68 3.96 19.69
N LEU A 109 4.69 4.68 19.19
CA LEU A 109 4.54 5.89 18.37
C LEU A 109 4.87 5.60 16.90
N GLY A 110 5.17 4.35 16.57
CA GLY A 110 5.55 3.95 15.22
C GLY A 110 4.41 4.16 14.23
N ILE A 111 4.78 4.52 13.00
CA ILE A 111 3.87 4.53 11.87
C ILE A 111 4.08 3.24 11.05
N TYR A 112 2.97 2.59 10.76
CA TYR A 112 2.87 1.40 9.91
C TYR A 112 2.49 1.83 8.50
N TYR A 113 3.33 1.53 7.51
CA TYR A 113 3.09 1.86 6.11
C TYR A 113 2.67 0.61 5.35
N VAL A 114 1.61 0.72 4.55
CA VAL A 114 1.00 -0.38 3.81
C VAL A 114 0.87 0.03 2.35
N GLY A 115 1.67 -0.58 1.48
CA GLY A 115 1.53 -0.50 0.04
C GLY A 115 0.68 -1.66 -0.47
N ILE A 116 -0.27 -1.39 -1.36
CA ILE A 116 -1.14 -2.40 -1.95
C ILE A 116 -1.20 -2.24 -3.47
N ILE A 117 -1.08 -3.35 -4.19
CA ILE A 117 -1.45 -3.44 -5.62
C ILE A 117 -2.66 -4.37 -5.72
N TRP A 118 -3.73 -3.88 -6.32
CA TRP A 118 -4.92 -4.64 -6.67
C TRP A 118 -4.97 -4.91 -8.16
N LEU A 119 -5.05 -6.19 -8.54
CA LEU A 119 -5.27 -6.63 -9.91
C LEU A 119 -6.65 -7.29 -10.00
N PRO A 120 -7.70 -6.53 -10.37
CA PRO A 120 -9.04 -7.06 -10.48
C PRO A 120 -9.24 -7.81 -11.80
N PHE A 121 -9.85 -8.98 -11.70
CA PHE A 121 -10.33 -9.79 -12.82
C PHE A 121 -11.82 -10.05 -12.63
N LYS A 122 -12.51 -10.44 -13.71
CA LYS A 122 -13.94 -10.73 -13.68
C LYS A 122 -14.39 -11.64 -12.52
N ASP A 123 -13.59 -12.67 -12.21
CA ASP A 123 -13.96 -13.71 -11.24
C ASP A 123 -13.06 -13.74 -9.99
N ALA A 124 -12.09 -12.82 -9.87
CA ALA A 124 -11.14 -12.80 -8.77
C ALA A 124 -10.45 -11.44 -8.59
N LEU A 125 -9.89 -11.22 -7.41
CA LEU A 125 -8.99 -10.10 -7.12
C LEU A 125 -7.67 -10.64 -6.59
N PHE A 126 -6.56 -10.31 -7.25
CA PHE A 126 -5.24 -10.48 -6.66
C PHE A 126 -4.86 -9.21 -5.91
N GLN A 127 -4.34 -9.38 -4.71
CA GLN A 127 -3.83 -8.29 -3.88
C GLN A 127 -2.38 -8.60 -3.49
N ILE A 128 -1.46 -7.67 -3.77
CA ILE A 128 -0.10 -7.71 -3.24
C ILE A 128 0.02 -6.64 -2.17
N ASN A 129 0.36 -7.03 -0.94
CA ASN A 129 0.68 -6.14 0.15
C ASN A 129 2.20 -6.07 0.33
N VAL A 130 2.70 -4.87 0.57
CA VAL A 130 4.06 -4.59 1.05
C VAL A 130 3.94 -3.74 2.30
N GLU A 131 4.51 -4.19 3.41
CA GLU A 131 4.30 -3.57 4.71
C GLU A 131 5.61 -3.40 5.46
N ASP A 132 5.79 -2.24 6.08
CA ASP A 132 6.92 -1.94 6.95
C ASP A 132 6.53 -0.94 8.04
N VAL A 133 7.29 -0.90 9.12
CA VAL A 133 6.98 -0.13 10.32
C VAL A 133 8.18 0.69 10.78
N GLU A 134 7.93 1.91 11.26
CA GLU A 134 8.96 2.67 11.96
C GLU A 134 9.37 1.97 13.24
N ARG A 135 10.65 1.56 13.31
CA ARG A 135 11.27 0.94 14.48
C ARG A 135 12.38 1.84 15.01
N GLY A 136 12.51 1.91 16.32
CA GLY A 136 13.52 2.74 16.96
C GLY A 136 13.08 4.21 17.04
N THR A 137 13.90 5.12 16.52
CA THR A 137 13.60 6.56 16.54
C THR A 137 12.53 6.91 15.52
N THR A 138 11.33 7.28 15.99
CA THR A 138 10.21 7.72 15.15
C THR A 138 10.32 9.21 14.82
N GLY A 139 9.63 9.67 13.78
CA GLY A 139 9.55 11.10 13.42
C GLY A 139 10.80 11.69 12.74
N VAL A 140 11.80 10.87 12.40
CA VAL A 140 13.05 11.34 11.78
C VAL A 140 12.79 11.94 10.40
N ARG A 141 11.92 11.31 9.60
CA ARG A 141 11.53 11.80 8.28
C ARG A 141 10.84 13.15 8.37
N GLU A 142 9.90 13.27 9.30
CA GLU A 142 9.15 14.50 9.56
C GLU A 142 10.09 15.63 9.99
N ALA A 143 11.01 15.37 10.92
CA ALA A 143 11.96 16.36 11.40
C ALA A 143 12.90 16.87 10.28
N ILE A 144 13.43 15.96 9.46
CA ILE A 144 14.33 16.32 8.34
C ILE A 144 13.58 17.15 7.31
N VAL A 145 12.37 16.74 6.92
CA VAL A 145 11.58 17.46 5.91
C VAL A 145 11.12 18.81 6.46
N ALA A 146 10.66 18.89 7.71
CA ALA A 146 10.28 20.16 8.33
C ALA A 146 11.46 21.14 8.35
N ASN A 147 12.65 20.69 8.73
CA ASN A 147 13.85 21.53 8.70
C ASN A 147 14.20 22.01 7.28
N LEU A 148 14.06 21.13 6.28
CA LEU A 148 14.29 21.51 4.88
C LEU A 148 13.29 22.57 4.41
N LEU A 149 12.00 22.40 4.72
CA LEU A 149 10.95 23.34 4.33
C LEU A 149 11.11 24.69 5.02
N LEU A 150 11.50 24.71 6.31
CA LEU A 150 11.87 25.93 7.04
C LEU A 150 13.03 26.66 6.35
N HIS A 151 14.10 25.94 5.99
CA HIS A 151 15.24 26.54 5.31
C HIS A 151 14.91 27.09 3.91
N LYS A 152 13.91 26.52 3.23
CA LYS A 152 13.41 27.02 1.94
C LYS A 152 12.39 28.15 2.08
N GLY A 153 11.92 28.46 3.30
CA GLY A 153 10.83 29.41 3.53
C GLY A 153 9.47 28.92 3.03
N GLU A 154 9.29 27.60 2.88
CA GLU A 154 8.00 26.99 2.48
C GLU A 154 7.06 26.80 3.67
N ILE A 155 7.62 26.76 4.88
CA ILE A 155 6.88 26.82 6.14
C ILE A 155 7.58 27.82 7.07
N GLU A 156 6.81 28.43 7.96
CA GLU A 156 7.30 29.36 8.98
C GLU A 156 6.95 28.83 10.37
N PHE A 157 7.69 29.27 11.38
CA PHE A 157 7.28 29.02 12.76
C PHE A 157 5.99 29.78 13.04
N SER A 158 5.05 29.15 13.73
CA SER A 158 3.84 29.82 14.19
C SER A 158 4.21 31.01 15.07
N GLU A 159 3.50 32.13 14.90
CA GLU A 159 3.56 33.27 15.82
C GLU A 159 2.77 33.02 17.12
N GLU A 160 2.00 31.92 17.18
CA GLU A 160 1.27 31.52 18.38
C GLU A 160 2.22 31.10 19.52
N GLU A 161 1.84 31.40 20.75
CA GLU A 161 2.62 30.97 21.92
C GLU A 161 2.68 29.44 21.97
N PRO A 162 3.87 28.85 22.23
CA PRO A 162 4.01 27.40 22.35
C PRO A 162 3.10 26.88 23.46
N GLU A 163 2.36 25.81 23.17
CA GLU A 163 1.62 25.12 24.20
C GLU A 163 2.60 24.46 25.19
N MET A 164 2.45 24.83 26.47
CA MET A 164 3.25 24.25 27.54
C MET A 164 2.61 22.95 28.03
N LEU A 165 3.24 21.82 27.71
CA LEU A 165 2.85 20.51 28.22
C LEU A 165 3.53 20.21 29.56
N ASN A 166 2.85 19.45 30.42
CA ASN A 166 3.36 19.15 31.75
C ASN A 166 4.41 18.02 31.74
N SER A 167 4.46 17.23 30.67
CA SER A 167 5.43 16.14 30.51
C SER A 167 5.54 15.68 29.05
N GLY A 168 6.62 14.94 28.74
CA GLY A 168 6.73 14.24 27.46
C GLY A 168 5.65 13.16 27.26
N GLU A 169 5.15 12.54 28.34
CA GLU A 169 4.08 11.56 28.24
C GLU A 169 2.75 12.18 27.79
N GLU A 170 2.49 13.42 28.20
CA GLU A 170 1.33 14.19 27.72
C GLU A 170 1.41 14.43 26.21
N LEU A 171 2.61 14.77 25.70
CA LEU A 171 2.85 14.89 24.26
C LEU A 171 2.59 13.57 23.54
N PHE A 172 3.15 12.46 24.06
CA PHE A 172 3.00 11.15 23.44
C PHE A 172 1.56 10.63 23.48
N ALA A 173 0.80 10.91 24.54
CA ALA A 173 -0.62 10.59 24.61
C ALA A 173 -1.41 11.30 23.50
N ARG A 174 -1.22 12.62 23.37
CA ARG A 174 -1.85 13.41 22.29
C ARG A 174 -1.42 12.93 20.91
N LEU A 175 -0.14 12.63 20.73
CA LEU A 175 0.37 12.09 19.47
C LEU A 175 -0.23 10.75 19.12
N ARG A 176 -0.63 9.89 20.08
CA ARG A 176 -1.32 8.61 19.83
C ARG A 176 -2.79 8.81 19.47
N GLU A 177 -3.42 9.85 19.99
CA GLU A 177 -4.85 10.15 19.76
C GLU A 177 -5.10 11.01 18.52
N SER A 178 -4.08 11.69 18.00
CA SER A 178 -4.24 12.60 16.87
C SER A 178 -4.68 11.89 15.59
N LYS A 179 -5.52 12.54 14.78
CA LYS A 179 -5.95 12.01 13.48
C LYS A 179 -4.77 12.01 12.50
N LEU A 180 -4.47 10.85 11.93
CA LEU A 180 -3.50 10.76 10.84
C LEU A 180 -4.05 11.42 9.57
N HIS A 181 -3.16 12.12 8.86
CA HIS A 181 -3.44 12.70 7.55
C HIS A 181 -2.13 12.71 6.74
N ARG A 182 -2.25 12.88 5.43
CA ARG A 182 -1.09 13.07 4.55
C ARG A 182 -0.42 14.41 4.87
N ILE A 183 0.89 14.41 5.05
CA ILE A 183 1.72 15.58 5.35
C ILE A 183 2.82 15.72 4.30
N PRO A 184 3.49 16.89 4.19
CA PRO A 184 4.54 17.09 3.18
C PRO A 184 5.65 16.04 3.22
N SER A 185 6.04 15.56 4.42
CA SER A 185 7.08 14.52 4.55
C SER A 185 6.73 13.21 3.87
N ASP A 186 5.46 12.94 3.60
CA ASP A 186 5.03 11.74 2.87
C ASP A 186 5.40 11.81 1.37
N ASP A 187 5.77 12.97 0.80
CA ASP A 187 6.04 13.08 -0.63
C ASP A 187 7.21 12.19 -1.10
N ARG A 188 7.07 11.62 -2.30
CA ARG A 188 8.04 10.71 -2.93
C ARG A 188 9.41 11.37 -3.17
N GLN A 189 9.44 12.69 -3.34
CA GLN A 189 10.68 13.44 -3.58
C GLN A 189 11.73 13.28 -2.47
N TYR A 190 11.32 12.86 -1.27
CA TYR A 190 12.22 12.67 -0.13
C TYR A 190 12.78 11.24 -0.03
N ASP A 191 12.31 10.30 -0.86
CA ASP A 191 12.67 8.89 -0.73
C ASP A 191 14.17 8.64 -1.00
N GLU A 192 14.77 9.37 -1.96
CA GLU A 192 16.20 9.25 -2.28
C GLU A 192 17.09 9.74 -1.12
N ALA A 193 16.67 10.79 -0.42
CA ALA A 193 17.38 11.31 0.74
C ALA A 193 17.17 10.47 2.01
N LEU A 194 16.10 9.66 2.04
CA LEU A 194 15.69 8.85 3.19
C LEU A 194 15.45 7.39 2.77
N PRO A 195 16.43 6.69 2.17
CA PRO A 195 16.20 5.38 1.55
C PRO A 195 15.87 4.28 2.56
N GLU A 196 16.34 4.43 3.80
CA GLU A 196 16.12 3.49 4.90
C GLU A 196 14.84 3.78 5.69
N HIS A 197 14.07 4.80 5.32
CA HIS A 197 12.79 5.06 5.97
C HIS A 197 11.73 4.04 5.48
N PRO A 198 10.86 3.51 6.37
CA PRO A 198 9.86 2.51 6.00
C PRO A 198 8.98 2.88 4.81
N LEU A 199 8.56 4.15 4.67
CA LEU A 199 7.78 4.59 3.51
C LEU A 199 8.57 4.49 2.20
N SER A 200 9.85 4.85 2.22
CA SER A 200 10.75 4.73 1.06
C SER A 200 10.96 3.28 0.68
N ARG A 201 11.17 2.39 1.67
CA ARG A 201 11.30 0.94 1.46
C ARG A 201 10.03 0.33 0.89
N VAL A 202 8.87 0.65 1.46
CA VAL A 202 7.56 0.19 0.96
C VAL A 202 7.37 0.62 -0.49
N ARG A 203 7.63 1.88 -0.84
CA ARG A 203 7.53 2.36 -2.23
C ARG A 203 8.45 1.61 -3.18
N LYS A 204 9.73 1.51 -2.83
CA LYS A 204 10.74 0.82 -3.65
C LYS A 204 10.36 -0.64 -3.89
N LEU A 205 9.93 -1.33 -2.84
CA LEU A 205 9.55 -2.74 -2.91
C LEU A 205 8.20 -2.93 -3.63
N LEU A 206 7.26 -2.00 -3.49
CA LEU A 206 6.00 -2.00 -4.24
C LEU A 206 6.23 -1.76 -5.74
N ASP A 207 7.15 -0.87 -6.11
CA ASP A 207 7.56 -0.66 -7.51
C ASP A 207 8.20 -1.93 -8.09
N PHE A 208 9.10 -2.55 -7.33
CA PHE A 208 9.70 -3.83 -7.71
C PHE A 208 8.63 -4.91 -7.89
N CYS A 209 7.68 -5.01 -6.96
CA CYS A 209 6.55 -5.92 -7.10
C CYS A 209 5.78 -5.66 -8.39
N ALA A 210 5.45 -4.39 -8.68
CA ALA A 210 4.72 -4.01 -9.89
C ALA A 210 5.46 -4.39 -11.19
N SER A 211 6.79 -4.25 -11.23
CA SER A 211 7.59 -4.60 -12.41
C SER A 211 7.82 -6.09 -12.59
N GLU A 212 7.86 -6.86 -11.50
CA GLU A 212 8.20 -8.28 -11.51
C GLU A 212 6.99 -9.23 -11.50
N ILE A 213 5.77 -8.70 -11.43
CA ILE A 213 4.56 -9.52 -11.56
C ILE A 213 4.53 -10.21 -12.92
N GLN A 214 4.42 -11.54 -12.88
CA GLN A 214 4.19 -12.38 -14.04
C GLN A 214 2.82 -13.04 -13.93
N LEU A 215 1.98 -12.81 -14.93
CA LEU A 215 0.65 -13.41 -15.02
C LEU A 215 0.68 -14.64 -15.93
N SER A 216 -0.01 -15.70 -15.51
CA SER A 216 -0.25 -16.86 -16.37
C SER A 216 -0.97 -16.46 -17.67
N ARG A 217 -0.73 -17.22 -18.75
CA ARG A 217 -1.45 -17.03 -20.02
C ARG A 217 -2.97 -17.15 -19.88
N SER A 218 -3.45 -17.90 -18.89
CA SER A 218 -4.89 -18.01 -18.59
C SER A 218 -5.47 -16.69 -18.08
N LEU A 219 -4.77 -15.99 -17.18
CA LEU A 219 -5.20 -14.69 -16.66
C LEU A 219 -5.06 -13.56 -17.68
N GLN A 220 -4.03 -13.60 -18.53
CA GLN A 220 -3.88 -12.60 -19.59
C GLN A 220 -5.00 -12.66 -20.65
N LYS A 221 -5.72 -13.78 -20.74
CA LYS A 221 -6.84 -13.99 -21.66
C LYS A 221 -8.20 -13.72 -21.04
N THR A 222 -8.30 -13.59 -19.71
CA THR A 222 -9.55 -13.17 -19.09
C THR A 222 -9.75 -11.69 -19.34
N THR A 223 -10.97 -11.29 -19.68
CA THR A 223 -11.32 -9.87 -19.80
C THR A 223 -10.98 -9.20 -18.47
N PRO A 224 -10.10 -8.19 -18.46
CA PRO A 224 -9.93 -7.36 -17.27
C PRO A 224 -11.30 -6.80 -16.87
N LEU A 225 -11.50 -6.48 -15.60
CA LEU A 225 -12.62 -5.61 -15.26
C LEU A 225 -12.36 -4.29 -16.00
N SER A 226 -13.09 -4.09 -17.10
CA SER A 226 -13.10 -2.83 -17.82
C SER A 226 -13.60 -1.79 -16.82
N GLY A 227 -12.83 -0.70 -16.71
CA GLY A 227 -13.31 0.50 -16.04
C GLY A 227 -14.64 0.97 -16.63
#